data_AF-A0A950PVN4-F1
#
_entry.id   AF-A0A950PVN4-F1
#
_cell.length_a   1.000
_cell.length_b   1.000
_cell.length_c   1.000
_cell.angle_alpha   90.00
_cell.angle_beta   90.00
_cell.angle_gamma   90.00
#
_symmetry.space_group_name_H-M   'P 1'
#
loop_
_entity.id
_entity.type
_entity.pdbx_description
1 polymer ?
#
loop_
_entity_poly.entity_id
_entity_poly.type
_entity_poly.pdbx_seq_one_letter_code
_entity_poly.pdbx_strand_id
1 'polypeptide(L)'
;AQALVRMSAAAAEALRQATLPKGDALVAAQIAGIVAAKRTATLIPLAHQIELSGVDVAFAWHDDVTLRIETSARTAARTGVELEAMMAAALAALTIYDMTKAIDRSTTIADLRLLSKTGGASR
;
A
#
# COMPACT_ATOMS: atom_id res chain seq x y z
N ALA A 1 -2.70 -6.10 -5.54
CA ALA A 1 -1.75 -5.14 -6.13
C ALA A 1 -0.50 -5.13 -5.27
N GLN A 2 0.58 -4.49 -5.74
CA GLN A 2 1.78 -4.31 -4.94
C GLN A 2 2.41 -2.94 -5.14
N ALA A 3 3.31 -2.58 -4.23
CA ALA A 3 4.33 -1.54 -4.38
C ALA A 3 5.62 -1.99 -3.67
N LEU A 4 6.77 -1.51 -4.15
CA LEU A 4 8.08 -1.73 -3.55
C LEU A 4 8.62 -0.41 -3.01
N VAL A 5 9.10 -0.41 -1.76
CA VAL A 5 9.72 0.73 -1.10
C VAL A 5 11.17 0.41 -0.80
N ARG A 6 12.10 1.03 -1.53
CA ARG A 6 13.54 0.87 -1.31
C ARG A 6 14.06 2.05 -0.52
N MET A 7 14.76 1.78 0.58
CA MET A 7 15.29 2.79 1.49
C MET A 7 16.75 2.52 1.85
N SER A 8 17.37 3.39 2.65
CA SER A 8 18.70 3.13 3.21
C SER A 8 18.68 1.98 4.23
N ALA A 9 19.83 1.34 4.44
CA ALA A 9 19.96 0.30 5.48
C ALA A 9 19.59 0.80 6.88
N ALA A 10 19.93 2.06 7.21
CA ALA A 10 19.58 2.67 8.49
C ALA A 10 18.06 2.83 8.67
N ALA A 11 17.35 3.27 7.62
CA ALA A 11 15.89 3.37 7.64
C ALA A 11 15.22 2.00 7.71
N ALA A 12 15.74 1.02 6.97
CA ALA A 12 15.22 -0.35 6.99
C ALA A 12 15.37 -0.99 8.37
N GLU A 13 16.52 -0.78 9.03
CA GLU A 13 16.75 -1.30 10.38
C GLU A 13 15.84 -0.63 11.42
N ALA A 14 15.72 0.69 11.39
CA ALA A 14 14.82 1.41 12.28
C ALA A 14 13.36 0.99 12.11
N LEU A 15 12.95 0.69 10.87
CA LEU A 15 11.62 0.18 10.57
C LEU A 15 11.41 -1.24 11.15
N ARG A 16 12.40 -2.15 11.02
CA ARG A 16 12.31 -3.52 11.56
C ARG A 16 12.27 -3.55 13.08
N GLN A 17 13.05 -2.69 13.72
CA GLN A 17 13.12 -2.63 15.18
C GLN A 17 11.96 -1.82 15.81
N ALA A 18 11.08 -1.22 14.99
CA ALA A 18 10.02 -0.32 15.44
C ALA A 18 10.55 0.84 16.31
N THR A 19 11.73 1.38 15.98
CA THR A 19 12.41 2.45 16.74
C THR A 19 12.22 3.84 16.14
N LEU A 20 11.32 3.99 15.17
CA LEU A 20 11.05 5.28 14.54
C LEU A 20 10.41 6.26 15.56
N PRO A 21 10.83 7.55 15.57
CA PRO A 21 10.30 8.54 16.52
C PRO A 21 8.78 8.76 16.43
N LYS A 22 8.20 8.45 15.28
CA LYS A 22 6.77 8.61 14.98
C LYS A 22 5.91 7.42 15.39
N GLY A 23 6.51 6.34 15.90
CA GLY A 23 5.82 5.10 16.27
C GLY A 23 5.87 4.03 15.18
N ASP A 24 4.95 3.07 15.26
CA ASP A 24 4.92 1.90 14.36
C ASP A 24 4.44 2.27 12.96
N ALA A 25 5.39 2.27 12.01
CA ALA A 25 5.13 2.63 10.63
C ALA A 25 4.37 1.56 9.84
N LEU A 26 4.50 0.27 10.18
CA LEU A 26 3.78 -0.80 9.48
C LEU A 26 2.29 -0.75 9.85
N VAL A 27 1.98 -0.52 11.13
CA VAL A 27 0.60 -0.33 11.60
C VAL A 27 0.00 0.93 10.97
N ALA A 28 0.72 2.06 10.97
CA ALA A 28 0.26 3.29 10.34
C ALA A 28 -0.01 3.10 8.83
N ALA A 29 0.91 2.44 8.11
CA ALA A 29 0.78 2.16 6.69
C ALA A 29 -0.37 1.20 6.38
N GLN A 30 -0.63 0.20 7.23
CA GLN A 30 -1.78 -0.70 7.09
C GLN A 30 -3.10 0.07 7.17
N ILE A 31 -3.25 0.93 8.19
CA ILE A 31 -4.46 1.75 8.37
C ILE A 31 -4.62 2.71 7.19
N ALA A 32 -3.54 3.38 6.77
CA ALA A 32 -3.56 4.27 5.63
C ALA A 32 -4.00 3.55 4.35
N GLY A 33 -3.46 2.37 4.07
CA GLY A 33 -3.86 1.56 2.91
C GLY A 33 -5.34 1.17 2.94
N ILE A 34 -5.87 0.75 4.08
CA ILE A 34 -7.30 0.40 4.24
C ILE A 34 -8.19 1.62 4.02
N VAL A 35 -7.82 2.78 4.58
CA VAL A 35 -8.57 4.04 4.41
C VAL A 35 -8.52 4.49 2.95
N ALA A 36 -7.36 4.37 2.29
CA ALA A 36 -7.19 4.73 0.88
C ALA A 36 -8.11 3.93 -0.02
N ALA A 37 -8.15 2.60 0.14
CA ALA A 37 -9.03 1.72 -0.62
C ALA A 37 -10.48 2.20 -0.54
N LYS A 38 -10.98 2.48 0.67
CA LYS A 38 -12.35 2.96 0.90
C LYS A 38 -12.62 4.37 0.36
N ARG A 39 -11.57 5.16 0.11
CA ARG A 39 -11.65 6.52 -0.41
C ARG A 39 -11.29 6.63 -1.91
N THR A 40 -11.08 5.51 -2.59
CA THR A 40 -10.66 5.50 -4.01
C THR A 40 -11.56 6.35 -4.90
N ALA A 41 -12.88 6.22 -4.79
CA ALA A 41 -13.84 6.99 -5.58
C ALA A 41 -13.83 8.51 -5.28
N THR A 42 -13.29 8.93 -4.13
CA THR A 42 -13.11 10.36 -3.82
C THR A 42 -11.82 10.95 -4.41
N LEU A 43 -10.87 10.09 -4.80
CA LEU A 43 -9.54 10.48 -5.27
C LEU A 43 -9.38 10.26 -6.79
N ILE A 44 -10.04 9.26 -7.35
CA ILE A 44 -10.00 8.94 -8.79
C ILE A 44 -11.31 9.41 -9.45
N PRO A 45 -11.29 10.47 -10.29
CA PRO A 45 -12.50 11.16 -10.75
C PRO A 45 -13.59 10.32 -11.42
N LEU A 46 -13.21 9.21 -12.07
CA LEU A 46 -14.12 8.35 -12.82
C LEU A 46 -14.31 6.96 -12.17
N ALA A 47 -13.77 6.75 -10.97
CA ALA A 47 -13.99 5.52 -10.24
C ALA A 47 -15.41 5.51 -9.66
N HIS A 48 -16.06 4.35 -9.73
CA HIS A 48 -17.36 4.15 -9.10
C HIS A 48 -17.17 4.04 -7.59
N GLN A 49 -18.16 4.50 -6.81
CA GLN A 49 -18.21 4.19 -5.40
C GLN A 49 -18.57 2.70 -5.23
N ILE A 50 -17.69 1.95 -4.58
CA ILE A 50 -17.83 0.50 -4.39
C ILE A 50 -17.87 0.20 -2.89
N GLU A 51 -18.86 -0.58 -2.47
CA GLU A 51 -18.85 -1.19 -1.14
C GLU A 51 -17.84 -2.35 -1.11
N LEU A 52 -16.76 -2.16 -0.36
CA LEU A 52 -15.72 -3.17 -0.19
C LEU A 52 -16.12 -4.15 0.92
N SER A 53 -16.03 -5.45 0.63
CA SER A 53 -16.25 -6.52 1.61
C SER A 53 -14.97 -6.90 2.36
N GLY A 54 -13.80 -6.49 1.88
CA GLY A 54 -12.53 -6.69 2.57
C GLY A 54 -11.38 -5.96 1.90
N VAL A 55 -10.41 -5.52 2.72
CA VAL A 55 -9.14 -4.94 2.28
C VAL A 55 -8.05 -5.50 3.18
N ASP A 56 -7.03 -6.08 2.57
CA ASP A 56 -5.86 -6.63 3.28
C ASP A 56 -4.59 -5.91 2.80
N VAL A 57 -3.69 -5.63 3.73
CA VAL A 57 -2.37 -5.03 3.47
C VAL A 57 -1.33 -5.86 4.21
N ALA A 58 -0.40 -6.43 3.46
CA ALA A 58 0.67 -7.29 3.95
C ALA A 58 2.04 -6.70 3.59
N PHE A 59 3.02 -6.92 4.47
CA PHE A 59 4.38 -6.42 4.33
C PHE A 59 5.35 -7.60 4.34
N ALA A 60 6.31 -7.59 3.42
CA ALA A 60 7.38 -8.57 3.39
C ALA A 60 8.67 -7.91 2.87
N TRP A 61 9.81 -8.24 3.47
CA TRP A 61 11.10 -7.80 2.94
C TRP A 61 11.43 -8.59 1.67
N HIS A 62 11.67 -7.87 0.57
CA HIS A 62 12.15 -8.46 -0.68
C HIS A 62 13.66 -8.71 -0.63
N ASP A 63 14.38 -7.80 0.02
CA ASP A 63 15.80 -7.87 0.35
C ASP A 63 16.06 -7.05 1.63
N ASP A 64 17.34 -6.83 1.97
CA ASP A 64 17.75 -6.11 3.19
C ASP A 64 17.23 -4.67 3.29
N VAL A 65 16.89 -4.04 2.16
CA VAL A 65 16.56 -2.61 2.09
C VAL A 65 15.29 -2.29 1.32
N THR A 66 14.62 -3.32 0.78
CA THR A 66 13.41 -3.18 -0.04
C THR A 66 12.22 -3.86 0.64
N LEU A 67 11.25 -3.06 1.06
CA LEU A 67 9.98 -3.53 1.60
C LEU A 67 8.96 -3.70 0.48
N ARG A 68 8.41 -4.90 0.32
CA ARG A 68 7.26 -5.17 -0.52
C ARG A 68 5.97 -5.00 0.26
N ILE A 69 5.05 -4.24 -0.31
CA ILE A 69 3.69 -4.05 0.18
C ILE A 69 2.75 -4.75 -0.79
N GLU A 70 2.07 -5.80 -0.34
CA GLU A 70 1.04 -6.48 -1.11
C GLU A 70 -0.33 -6.14 -0.55
N THR A 71 -1.26 -5.82 -1.43
CA THR A 71 -2.62 -5.43 -1.07
C THR A 71 -3.65 -6.23 -1.84
N SER A 72 -4.79 -6.51 -1.19
CA SER A 72 -5.95 -7.08 -1.85
C SER A 72 -7.21 -6.32 -1.44
N ALA A 73 -8.16 -6.22 -2.37
CA ALA A 73 -9.49 -5.67 -2.14
C ALA A 73 -10.52 -6.66 -2.68
N ARG A 74 -11.67 -6.76 -2.01
CA ARG A 74 -12.78 -7.64 -2.38
C ARG A 74 -14.09 -6.87 -2.38
N THR A 75 -15.00 -7.22 -3.29
CA THR A 75 -16.37 -6.69 -3.36
C THR A 75 -17.31 -7.73 -3.96
N ALA A 76 -18.62 -7.53 -3.77
CA ALA A 76 -19.69 -8.22 -4.49
C ALA A 76 -20.36 -7.32 -5.57
N ALA A 77 -19.78 -6.15 -5.85
CA ALA A 77 -20.30 -5.21 -6.86
C ALA A 77 -20.11 -5.70 -8.30
N ARG A 78 -20.77 -5.01 -9.24
CA ARG A 78 -20.69 -5.31 -10.70
C ARG A 78 -19.41 -4.82 -11.37
N THR A 79 -18.61 -4.02 -10.69
CA THR A 79 -17.34 -3.47 -11.17
C THR A 79 -16.18 -4.07 -10.39
N GLY A 80 -15.01 -4.13 -11.02
CA GLY A 80 -13.78 -4.60 -10.37
C GLY A 80 -13.24 -3.60 -9.34
N VAL A 81 -12.26 -4.06 -8.56
CA VAL A 81 -11.62 -3.33 -7.45
C VAL A 81 -10.11 -3.17 -7.63
N GLU A 82 -9.65 -3.13 -8.89
CA GLU A 82 -8.24 -2.95 -9.23
C GLU A 82 -7.68 -1.65 -8.65
N LEU A 83 -8.45 -0.56 -8.77
CA LEU A 83 -8.06 0.75 -8.31
C LEU A 83 -7.98 0.80 -6.78
N GLU A 84 -8.91 0.18 -6.06
CA GLU A 84 -8.93 0.13 -4.60
C GLU A 84 -7.71 -0.61 -4.05
N ALA A 85 -7.33 -1.73 -4.69
CA ALA A 85 -6.11 -2.45 -4.32
C ALA A 85 -4.85 -1.61 -4.60
N MET A 86 -4.76 -0.96 -5.76
CA MET A 86 -3.60 -0.12 -6.10
C MET A 86 -3.51 1.14 -5.22
N MET A 87 -4.64 1.77 -4.89
CA MET A 87 -4.69 2.91 -3.97
C MET A 87 -4.24 2.54 -2.56
N ALA A 88 -4.61 1.34 -2.09
CA ALA A 88 -4.11 0.83 -0.82
C ALA A 88 -2.58 0.70 -0.82
N ALA A 89 -2.00 0.12 -1.89
CA ALA A 89 -0.56 -0.08 -2.00
C ALA A 89 0.19 1.27 -2.08
N ALA A 90 -0.34 2.20 -2.88
CA ALA A 90 0.24 3.52 -3.07
C ALA A 90 0.26 4.33 -1.76
N LEU A 91 -0.86 4.38 -1.03
CA LEU A 91 -0.90 5.18 0.20
C LEU A 91 -0.10 4.52 1.33
N ALA A 92 -0.13 3.20 1.44
CA ALA A 92 0.74 2.48 2.38
C ALA A 92 2.22 2.79 2.11
N ALA A 93 2.65 2.78 0.85
CA ALA A 93 4.03 3.12 0.46
C ALA A 93 4.39 4.58 0.81
N LEU A 94 3.50 5.53 0.53
CA LEU A 94 3.69 6.95 0.90
C LEU A 94 3.73 7.14 2.42
N THR A 95 2.96 6.35 3.18
CA THR A 95 3.03 6.37 4.65
C THR A 95 4.36 5.81 5.16
N ILE A 96 4.89 4.73 4.57
CA ILE A 96 6.25 4.26 4.91
C ILE A 96 7.26 5.37 4.67
N TYR A 97 7.22 6.05 3.53
CA TYR A 97 8.08 7.20 3.25
C TYR A 97 7.91 8.30 4.30
N ASP A 98 6.68 8.69 4.66
CA ASP A 98 6.44 9.73 5.67
C ASP A 98 7.08 9.39 7.03
N MET A 99 7.04 8.11 7.39
CA MET A 99 7.55 7.58 8.66
C MET A 99 9.07 7.44 8.68
N THR A 100 9.71 7.22 7.52
CA THR A 100 11.18 7.02 7.42
C THR A 100 11.96 8.24 6.93
N LYS A 101 11.31 9.25 6.31
CA LYS A 101 11.99 10.41 5.67
C LYS A 101 12.86 11.27 6.57
N ALA A 102 12.74 11.13 7.90
CA ALA A 102 13.64 11.79 8.84
C ALA A 102 15.05 11.16 8.85
N ILE A 103 15.13 9.86 8.56
CA ILE A 103 16.37 9.08 8.46
C ILE A 103 16.86 9.04 7.01
N ASP A 104 15.95 8.85 6.06
CA ASP A 104 16.30 8.68 4.65
C ASP A 104 15.33 9.41 3.71
N ARG A 105 15.83 10.46 3.04
CA ARG A 105 15.07 11.21 2.02
C ARG A 105 15.26 10.68 0.60
N SER A 106 16.13 9.68 0.41
CA SER A 106 16.40 9.05 -0.88
C SER A 106 15.50 7.84 -1.16
N THR A 107 14.62 7.49 -0.21
CA THR A 107 13.66 6.39 -0.35
C THR A 107 12.86 6.51 -1.65
N THR A 108 12.80 5.43 -2.42
CA THR A 108 12.04 5.36 -3.68
C THR A 108 10.86 4.41 -3.55
N ILE A 109 9.77 4.75 -4.24
CA ILE A 109 8.59 3.90 -4.39
C ILE A 109 8.52 3.48 -5.86
N ALA A 110 8.47 2.17 -6.09
CA ALA A 110 8.49 1.60 -7.43
C ALA A 110 7.52 0.43 -7.55
N ASP A 111 7.35 -0.05 -8.80
CA ASP A 111 6.58 -1.25 -9.14
C ASP A 111 5.15 -1.27 -8.54
N LEU A 112 4.50 -0.09 -8.53
CA LEU A 112 3.09 0.03 -8.21
C LEU A 112 2.26 -0.60 -9.34
N ARG A 113 1.77 -1.82 -9.12
CA ARG A 113 1.05 -2.56 -10.16
C ARG A 113 0.00 -3.52 -9.62
N LEU A 114 -0.94 -3.90 -10.49
CA LEU A 114 -1.85 -5.01 -10.24
C LEU A 114 -1.10 -6.34 -10.38
N LEU A 115 -1.30 -7.25 -9.42
CA LEU A 115 -0.72 -8.59 -9.47
C LEU A 115 -1.66 -9.59 -10.14
N SER A 116 -2.94 -9.55 -9.77
CA SER A 116 -3.99 -10.38 -10.32
C SER A 116 -5.35 -9.74 -10.05
N LYS A 117 -6.35 -10.18 -10.82
CA LYS A 117 -7.77 -9.89 -10.61
C LYS A 117 -8.57 -11.14 -10.91
N THR A 118 -9.59 -11.40 -10.12
CA THR A 118 -10.57 -12.47 -10.35
C THR A 118 -11.98 -11.91 -10.23
N GLY A 119 -12.92 -12.42 -11.05
CA GLY A 119 -14.31 -11.99 -11.06
C GLY A 119 -14.61 -10.88 -12.08
N GLY A 120 -15.87 -10.80 -12.49
CA GLY A 120 -16.34 -10.02 -13.63
C GLY A 120 -16.21 -10.78 -14.96
N ALA A 121 -17.01 -10.39 -15.96
CA ALA A 121 -16.81 -10.86 -17.32
C ALA A 121 -15.56 -10.19 -17.89
N SER A 122 -14.46 -10.92 -17.98
CA SER A 122 -13.25 -10.48 -18.70
C SER A 122 -13.61 -10.36 -20.18
N ARG A 123 -13.60 -9.14 -20.73
CA ARG A 123 -13.41 -8.91 -22.15
C ARG A 123 -12.12 -8.16 -22.35
#